data_AF-A0A4R1HR08-F1
#
_entry.id   AF-A0A4R1HR08-F1
#
_cell.length_a   1.000
_cell.length_b   1.000
_cell.length_c   1.000
_cell.angle_alpha   90.00
_cell.angle_beta   90.00
_cell.angle_gamma   90.00
#
_symmetry.space_group_name_H-M   'P 1'
#
loop_
_entity.id
_entity.type
_entity.pdbx_description
1 polymer ?
#
loop_
_entity_poly.entity_id
_entity_poly.type
_entity_poly.pdbx_seq_one_letter_code
_entity_poly.pdbx_strand_id
1 'polypeptide(L)' 'MVDATELIELDKRIAIARQNLSELTEQAAAFSGAGDEERAADRIAQQQAILDNLVRQREPLAE' A
#
# COMPACT_ATOMS: atom_id res chain seq x y z
N MET A 1 19.59 -16.65 -8.58
CA MET A 1 19.84 -15.48 -7.69
C MET A 1 18.91 -14.30 -7.97
N VAL A 2 18.11 -14.33 -9.05
CA VAL A 2 17.17 -13.26 -9.41
C VAL A 2 16.02 -13.19 -8.40
N ASP A 3 15.51 -14.34 -7.93
CA ASP A 3 14.35 -14.43 -7.03
C ASP A 3 14.58 -13.78 -5.67
N ALA A 4 15.78 -13.92 -5.08
CA ALA A 4 16.09 -13.33 -3.78
C ALA A 4 16.19 -11.79 -3.84
N THR A 5 16.75 -11.23 -4.91
CA THR A 5 16.81 -9.77 -5.10
C THR A 5 15.42 -9.22 -5.40
N GLU A 6 14.63 -9.90 -6.24
CA GLU A 6 13.25 -9.51 -6.55
C GLU A 6 12.35 -9.57 -5.31
N LEU A 7 12.50 -10.61 -4.47
CA LEU A 7 11.79 -10.74 -3.19
C LEU A 7 12.10 -9.56 -2.26
N ILE A 8 13.38 -9.18 -2.13
CA ILE A 8 13.80 -8.05 -1.31
C ILE A 8 13.20 -6.73 -1.82
N GLU A 9 13.19 -6.51 -3.14
CA GLU A 9 12.62 -5.30 -3.72
C GLU A 9 11.09 -5.24 -3.56
N LEU A 10 10.40 -6.38 -3.71
CA LEU A 10 8.96 -6.45 -3.43
C LEU A 10 8.67 -6.18 -1.95
N ASP A 11 9.46 -6.73 -1.03
CA ASP A 11 9.31 -6.48 0.40
C ASP A 11 9.47 -4.99 0.75
N LYS A 12 10.47 -4.31 0.16
CA LYS A 12 10.64 -2.85 0.32
C LYS A 12 9.42 -2.09 -0.19
N ARG A 13 8.92 -2.42 -1.39
CA ARG A 13 7.76 -1.76 -1.99
C ARG A 13 6.49 -1.99 -1.18
N ILE A 14 6.30 -3.19 -0.65
CA ILE A 14 5.19 -3.53 0.25
C ILE A 14 5.27 -2.71 1.54
N ALA A 15 6.46 -2.58 2.13
CA ALA A 15 6.65 -1.77 3.33
C ALA A 15 6.27 -0.29 3.07
N ILE A 16 6.72 0.28 1.95
CA ILE A 16 6.36 1.65 1.54
C ILE A 16 4.84 1.78 1.33
N ALA A 17 4.22 0.85 0.61
CA ALA A 17 2.78 0.89 0.35
C ALA A 17 1.95 0.81 1.64
N ARG A 18 2.39 0.01 2.62
CA ARG A 18 1.75 -0.07 3.95
C ARG A 18 1.92 1.22 4.74
N GLN A 19 3.11 1.83 4.70
CA GLN A 19 3.36 3.12 5.35
C GLN A 19 2.46 4.21 4.77
N ASN A 20 2.40 4.33 3.44
CA ASN A 20 1.51 5.27 2.76
C ASN A 20 0.04 5.07 3.16
N LEU A 21 -0.41 3.82 3.26
CA LEU A 21 -1.79 3.51 3.66
C LEU A 21 -2.08 3.96 5.10
N SER A 22 -1.14 3.76 6.02
CA SER A 22 -1.24 4.25 7.41
C SER A 22 -1.35 5.77 7.45
N GLU A 23 -0.44 6.46 6.76
CA GLU A 23 -0.42 7.93 6.70
C GLU A 23 -1.70 8.50 6.08
N LEU A 24 -2.22 7.88 5.01
CA LEU A 24 -3.49 8.29 4.39
C LEU A 24 -4.68 8.07 5.33
N THR A 25 -4.68 6.97 6.10
CA THR A 25 -5.73 6.68 7.07
C THR A 25 -5.70 7.68 8.24
N GLU A 26 -4.50 8.01 8.73
CA GLU A 26 -4.32 9.03 9.78
C GLU A 26 -4.75 10.41 9.29
N GLN A 27 -4.40 10.79 8.06
CA GLN A 27 -4.84 12.05 7.46
C GLN A 27 -6.37 12.08 7.31
N ALA A 28 -6.97 11.00 6.81
CA ALA A 28 -8.44 10.91 6.67
C ALA A 28 -9.15 11.07 8.03
N ALA A 29 -8.61 10.47 9.08
CA ALA A 29 -9.12 10.61 10.44
C ALA A 29 -8.94 12.04 11.00
N ALA A 30 -7.85 12.72 10.66
CA ALA A 30 -7.56 14.08 11.13
C ALA A 30 -8.40 15.17 10.43
N PHE A 31 -8.78 14.96 9.16
CA PHE A 31 -9.49 15.96 8.33
C PHE A 31 -10.98 15.66 8.12
N SER A 32 -11.61 14.81 8.94
CA SER A 32 -13.05 14.51 8.80
C SER A 32 -13.91 15.76 9.03
N GLY A 33 -14.34 16.41 7.95
CA GLY A 33 -15.23 17.57 8.00
C GLY A 33 -14.96 18.65 6.95
N ALA A 34 -15.04 18.33 5.65
CA ALA A 34 -15.10 19.32 4.54
C ALA A 34 -15.45 18.73 3.15
N GLY A 35 -16.07 17.54 3.06
CA GLY A 35 -16.25 16.85 1.77
C GLY A 35 -14.96 16.17 1.24
N ASP A 36 -13.91 16.15 2.06
CA ASP A 36 -12.63 15.49 1.76
C ASP A 36 -12.63 13.98 2.01
N GLU A 37 -13.66 13.46 2.67
CA GLU A 37 -13.76 12.06 3.07
C GLU A 37 -13.85 11.10 1.88
N GLU A 38 -14.61 11.46 0.83
CA GLU A 38 -14.71 10.64 -0.39
C GLU A 38 -13.36 10.62 -1.14
N ARG A 39 -12.70 11.78 -1.26
CA ARG A 39 -11.37 11.88 -1.88
C ARG A 39 -10.30 11.11 -1.10
N ALA A 40 -10.38 11.11 0.23
CA ALA A 40 -9.49 10.35 1.09
C ALA A 40 -9.75 8.85 0.95
N ALA A 41 -11.03 8.43 0.94
CA ALA A 41 -11.43 7.05 0.74
C ALA A 41 -10.96 6.50 -0.62
N ASP A 42 -11.10 7.27 -1.70
CA ASP A 42 -10.62 6.89 -3.03
C ASP A 42 -9.11 6.67 -3.06
N ARG A 43 -8.34 7.57 -2.42
CA ARG A 43 -6.87 7.43 -2.33
C ARG A 43 -6.44 6.23 -1.51
N ILE A 44 -7.13 5.97 -0.39
CA ILE A 44 -6.90 4.77 0.44
C ILE A 44 -7.19 3.51 -0.37
N ALA A 45 -8.31 3.47 -1.10
CA ALA A 45 -8.68 2.33 -1.95
C ALA A 45 -7.65 2.08 -3.07
N GLN A 46 -7.16 3.14 -3.72
CA GLN A 46 -6.09 3.03 -4.71
C GLN A 46 -4.79 2.49 -4.11
N GLN A 47 -4.40 2.99 -2.93
CA GLN A 47 -3.19 2.52 -2.26
C GLN A 47 -3.30 1.07 -1.80
N GLN A 48 -4.49 0.64 -1.35
CA GLN A 48 -4.78 -0.76 -1.01
C GLN A 48 -4.67 -1.66 -2.24
N ALA A 49 -5.21 -1.27 -3.40
CA ALA A 49 -5.11 -2.05 -4.63
C ALA A 49 -3.66 -2.23 -5.08
N ILE A 50 -2.81 -1.21 -4.91
CA ILE A 50 -1.37 -1.30 -5.17
C ILE A 50 -0.72 -2.31 -4.22
N LEU A 51 -1.03 -2.23 -2.92
CA LEU A 51 -0.50 -3.15 -1.91
C LEU A 51 -0.89 -4.61 -2.23
N ASP A 52 -2.16 -4.85 -2.56
CA ASP A 52 -2.66 -6.19 -2.90
C ASP A 52 -1.94 -6.76 -4.12
N ASN A 53 -1.70 -5.92 -5.13
CA ASN A 53 -0.98 -6.33 -6.33
C ASN A 53 0.49 -6.68 -6.03
N LEU A 54 1.16 -5.92 -5.17
CA LEU A 54 2.53 -6.21 -4.73
C LEU A 54 2.60 -7.52 -3.93
N VAL A 55 1.64 -7.77 -3.04
CA VAL A 55 1.56 -9.02 -2.27
C VAL A 55 1.37 -10.22 -3.20
N ARG A 56 0.47 -10.15 -4.19
CA ARG A 56 0.28 -11.23 -5.18
C ARG A 56 1.54 -11.51 -6.01
N GLN A 57 2.32 -10.48 -6.33
CA GLN A 57 3.61 -10.68 -7.02
C GLN A 57 4.66 -11.36 -6.13
N ARG A 58 4.59 -11.13 -4.82
CA ARG A 58 5.52 -11.69 -3.83
C ARG A 58 5.24 -13.15 -3.50
N GLU A 59 3.98 -13.56 -3.44
CA GLU A 59 3.56 -14.93 -3.09
C GLU A 59 4.38 -16.04 -3.79
N PRO A 60 4.52 -16.07 -5.13
CA PRO A 60 5.27 -17.13 -5.82
C PRO A 60 6.79 -17.08 -5.60
N LEU A 61 7.33 -15.98 -5.07
CA LEU A 61 8.77 -15.81 -4.79
C LEU A 61 9.15 -16.23 -3.36
N ALA A 62 8.16 -16.53 -2.52
CA ALA A 62 8.34 -16.92 -1.12
C ALA A 62 8.20 -18.44 -0.89
N GLU A 63 7.87 -19.21 -1.93
CA GLU A 63 7.79 -20.69 -1.92
C GLU A 63 9.14 -21.38 -2.18
#